data_AF-A0A8X7CU94-F1
#
_entry.id   AF-A0A8X7CU94-F1
#
_cell.length_a   1.000
_cell.length_b   1.000
_cell.length_c   1.000
_cell.angle_alpha   90.00
_cell.angle_beta   90.00
_cell.angle_gamma   90.00
#
_symmetry.space_group_name_H-M   'P 1'
#
loop_
_entity.id
_entity.type
_entity.pdbx_description
1 polymer ?
#
loop_
_entity_poly.entity_id
_entity_poly.type
_entity_poly.pdbx_seq_one_letter_code
_entity_poly.pdbx_strand_id
1 'polypeptide(L)'
;RLETARNFIYDEGWDIRARFDLACNYSFEDDMQMLWRNMTTIYWNSTLIPFPRDLYSMMLWLDTLNRYIPQNWEEILPDERIGFFRRNYVGIRSYFSKIQGTEIRKQCIRFALEGGEVHQYDLYSCISLLNSDELNSIRTRLKTPEFIYLFECFVQWPFQIIFLDVVNFFQNNISEDIFHDVVTFILTREMESGFQENMYKEIFKIFWNLFSPKYESCIKEEVELYNLATYVLESSKDYDVVKYEHLLNSYFFQFDSRMNKFGYIYLCYF
;
A
#
# COMPACT_ATOMS: atom_id res chain seq x y z
N ARG A 1 15.37 -12.46 0.46
CA ARG A 1 13.92 -12.55 0.15
C ARG A 1 13.64 -13.70 -0.83
N LEU A 2 14.11 -13.62 -2.09
CA LEU A 2 13.88 -14.69 -3.08
C LEU A 2 14.45 -16.05 -2.63
N GLU A 3 15.68 -16.07 -2.13
CA GLU A 3 16.31 -17.28 -1.60
C GLU A 3 15.56 -17.87 -0.39
N THR A 4 15.14 -17.01 0.53
CA THR A 4 14.30 -17.39 1.68
C THR A 4 12.97 -18.01 1.23
N ALA A 5 12.29 -17.37 0.27
CA ALA A 5 11.04 -17.90 -0.28
C ALA A 5 11.25 -19.26 -0.96
N ARG A 6 12.34 -19.39 -1.72
CA ARG A 6 12.72 -20.64 -2.38
C ARG A 6 13.03 -21.76 -1.38
N ASN A 7 13.68 -21.45 -0.26
CA ASN A 7 13.92 -22.41 0.82
C ASN A 7 12.60 -22.94 1.41
N PHE A 8 11.63 -22.06 1.66
CA PHE A 8 10.30 -22.48 2.12
C PHE A 8 9.53 -23.28 1.06
N ILE A 9 9.71 -22.96 -0.22
CA ILE A 9 9.10 -23.69 -1.33
C ILE A 9 9.65 -25.11 -1.47
N TYR A 10 10.90 -25.36 -1.09
CA TYR A 10 11.48 -26.71 -1.10
C TYR A 10 11.34 -27.48 0.22
N ASP A 11 10.86 -26.84 1.28
CA ASP A 11 10.59 -27.51 2.55
C ASP A 11 9.33 -28.39 2.44
N GLU A 12 9.52 -29.71 2.33
CA GLU A 12 8.41 -30.67 2.26
C GLU A 12 7.61 -30.79 3.56
N GLY A 13 8.11 -30.25 4.67
CA GLY A 13 7.34 -30.12 5.92
C GLY A 13 6.23 -29.08 5.85
N TRP A 14 6.24 -28.19 4.84
CA TRP A 14 5.20 -27.19 4.63
C TRP A 14 4.05 -27.71 3.77
N ASP A 15 2.85 -27.21 4.06
CA ASP A 15 1.66 -27.49 3.25
C ASP A 15 1.90 -27.11 1.78
N ILE A 16 1.55 -28.03 0.87
CA ILE A 16 1.81 -27.86 -0.56
C ILE A 16 1.09 -26.65 -1.18
N ARG A 17 -0.04 -26.23 -0.60
CA ARG A 17 -0.78 -25.04 -1.06
C ARG A 17 -0.10 -23.78 -0.59
N ALA A 18 0.39 -23.75 0.66
CA ALA A 18 1.20 -22.65 1.16
C ALA A 18 2.47 -22.47 0.32
N ARG A 19 3.13 -23.59 -0.04
CA ARG A 19 4.28 -23.59 -0.96
C ARG A 19 3.91 -23.07 -2.34
N PHE A 20 2.77 -23.49 -2.89
CA PHE A 20 2.31 -23.02 -4.20
C PHE A 20 1.93 -21.55 -4.20
N ASP A 21 1.24 -21.06 -3.16
CA ASP A 21 0.93 -19.63 -3.00
C ASP A 21 2.23 -18.81 -2.89
N LEU A 22 3.22 -19.31 -2.15
CA LEU A 22 4.52 -18.66 -2.08
C LEU A 22 5.22 -18.63 -3.45
N ALA A 23 5.20 -19.73 -4.20
CA ALA A 23 5.73 -19.78 -5.57
C ALA A 23 4.99 -18.80 -6.50
N CYS A 24 3.67 -18.70 -6.37
CA CYS A 24 2.84 -17.73 -7.06
C CYS A 24 3.26 -16.30 -6.73
N ASN A 25 3.32 -15.95 -5.44
CA ASN A 25 3.65 -14.60 -4.97
C ASN A 25 5.05 -14.11 -5.43
N TYR A 26 5.98 -15.04 -5.66
CA TYR A 26 7.35 -14.75 -6.08
C TYR A 26 7.66 -15.07 -7.56
N SER A 27 6.65 -15.41 -8.37
CA SER A 27 6.83 -15.74 -9.81
C SER A 27 7.78 -16.90 -10.07
N PHE A 28 7.88 -17.89 -9.19
CA PHE A 28 8.78 -19.02 -9.43
C PHE A 28 8.10 -20.03 -10.35
N GLU A 29 8.15 -19.75 -11.64
CA GLU A 29 7.40 -20.44 -12.69
C GLU A 29 7.59 -21.95 -12.70
N ASP A 30 8.83 -22.42 -12.67
CA ASP A 30 9.13 -23.85 -12.64
C ASP A 30 8.57 -24.51 -11.37
N ASP A 31 8.73 -23.83 -10.22
CA ASP A 31 8.23 -24.31 -8.94
C ASP A 31 6.69 -24.31 -8.91
N MET A 32 6.04 -23.30 -9.51
CA MET A 32 4.59 -23.26 -9.68
C MET A 32 4.10 -24.46 -10.50
N GLN A 33 4.72 -24.73 -11.66
CA GLN A 33 4.33 -25.88 -12.50
C GLN A 33 4.52 -27.20 -11.76
N MET A 34 5.67 -27.36 -11.10
CA MET A 34 6.00 -28.57 -10.33
C MET A 34 4.98 -28.80 -9.21
N LEU A 35 4.76 -27.78 -8.37
CA LEU A 35 3.82 -27.86 -7.25
C LEU A 35 2.38 -28.05 -7.73
N TRP A 36 1.97 -27.40 -8.83
CA TRP A 36 0.67 -27.61 -9.45
C TRP A 36 0.47 -29.05 -9.89
N ARG A 37 1.44 -29.63 -10.62
CA ARG A 37 1.37 -31.05 -11.04
C ARG A 37 1.26 -31.97 -9.82
N ASN A 38 2.10 -31.78 -8.80
CA ASN A 38 2.07 -32.57 -7.58
C ASN A 38 0.73 -32.45 -6.85
N MET A 39 0.20 -31.24 -6.71
CA MET A 39 -1.13 -31.01 -6.16
C MET A 39 -2.20 -31.72 -6.98
N THR A 40 -2.18 -31.62 -8.31
CA THR A 40 -3.17 -32.31 -9.15
C THR A 40 -3.09 -33.84 -8.98
N THR A 41 -1.90 -34.43 -8.92
CA THR A 41 -1.76 -35.88 -8.67
C THR A 41 -2.34 -36.31 -7.33
N ILE A 42 -2.18 -35.48 -6.29
CA ILE A 42 -2.69 -35.77 -4.94
C ILE A 42 -4.21 -35.54 -4.86
N TYR A 43 -4.71 -34.43 -5.41
CA TYR A 43 -6.08 -33.95 -5.18
C TYR A 43 -7.13 -34.45 -6.19
N TRP A 44 -6.75 -34.89 -7.40
CA TRP A 44 -7.74 -35.49 -8.33
C TRP A 44 -8.37 -36.78 -7.81
N ASN A 45 -7.75 -37.43 -6.81
CA ASN A 45 -8.30 -38.58 -6.11
C ASN A 45 -9.18 -38.21 -4.90
N SER A 46 -9.15 -36.94 -4.46
CA SER A 46 -9.96 -36.45 -3.35
C SER A 46 -11.03 -35.50 -3.86
N THR A 47 -12.27 -35.96 -3.97
CA THR A 47 -13.42 -35.11 -4.28
C THR A 47 -13.51 -33.96 -3.27
N LEU A 48 -13.28 -32.74 -3.76
CA LEU A 48 -13.70 -31.46 -3.17
C LEU A 48 -13.06 -31.10 -1.82
N ILE A 49 -11.86 -30.51 -1.89
CA ILE A 49 -11.49 -29.52 -0.86
C ILE A 49 -11.57 -28.15 -1.54
N PRO A 50 -12.52 -27.28 -1.14
CA PRO A 50 -12.59 -25.93 -1.67
C PRO A 50 -11.27 -25.21 -1.39
N PHE A 51 -10.73 -24.55 -2.42
CA PHE A 51 -9.63 -23.60 -2.21
C PHE A 51 -10.14 -22.50 -1.28
N PRO A 52 -9.36 -22.11 -0.25
CA PRO A 52 -9.66 -20.91 0.52
C PRO A 52 -9.84 -19.75 -0.46
N ARG A 53 -10.98 -19.05 -0.39
CA ARG A 53 -11.28 -17.93 -1.29
C ARG A 53 -10.30 -16.77 -1.13
N ASP A 54 -9.49 -16.80 -0.07
CA ASP A 54 -8.55 -15.76 0.29
C ASP A 54 -7.22 -15.85 -0.49
N LEU A 55 -7.02 -16.94 -1.26
CA LEU A 55 -5.82 -17.13 -2.08
C LEU A 55 -6.05 -16.61 -3.51
N TYR A 56 -6.30 -15.31 -3.64
CA TYR A 56 -6.61 -14.69 -4.93
C TYR A 56 -5.48 -14.83 -5.96
N SER A 57 -4.23 -14.70 -5.51
CA SER A 57 -3.02 -14.96 -6.31
C SER A 57 -3.08 -16.33 -6.94
N MET A 58 -3.40 -17.32 -6.12
CA MET A 58 -3.63 -18.68 -6.53
C MET A 58 -4.75 -18.77 -7.56
N MET A 59 -5.91 -18.14 -7.35
CA MET A 59 -7.04 -18.20 -8.29
C MET A 59 -6.69 -17.69 -9.70
N LEU A 60 -5.90 -16.61 -9.82
CA LEU A 60 -5.43 -16.12 -11.11
C LEU A 60 -4.55 -17.15 -11.82
N TRP A 61 -3.60 -17.74 -11.09
CA TRP A 61 -2.72 -18.77 -11.63
C TRP A 61 -3.45 -20.07 -11.91
N LEU A 62 -4.44 -20.44 -11.10
CA LEU A 62 -5.30 -21.60 -11.30
C LEU A 62 -6.14 -21.45 -12.56
N ASP A 63 -6.80 -20.31 -12.78
CA ASP A 63 -7.55 -20.05 -14.01
C ASP A 63 -6.63 -20.12 -15.24
N THR A 64 -5.40 -19.63 -15.11
CA THR A 64 -4.38 -19.75 -16.16
C THR A 64 -4.01 -21.20 -16.44
N LEU A 65 -3.55 -21.92 -15.40
CA LEU A 65 -3.06 -23.30 -15.48
C LEU A 65 -4.16 -24.31 -15.85
N ASN A 66 -5.41 -24.06 -15.46
CA ASN A 66 -6.57 -24.87 -15.83
C ASN A 66 -6.94 -24.72 -17.31
N ARG A 67 -6.72 -23.54 -17.90
CA ARG A 67 -7.01 -23.30 -19.33
C ARG A 67 -5.90 -23.84 -20.22
N TYR A 68 -4.64 -23.65 -19.83
CA TYR A 68 -3.47 -24.11 -20.57
C TYR A 68 -2.23 -24.08 -19.67
N ILE A 69 -1.38 -25.10 -19.75
CA ILE A 69 -0.04 -25.03 -19.15
C ILE A 69 0.85 -24.28 -20.15
N PRO A 70 1.26 -23.06 -19.85
CA PRO A 70 2.02 -22.23 -20.79
C PRO A 70 3.38 -22.86 -21.06
N GLN A 71 3.75 -22.96 -22.34
CA GLN A 71 5.14 -23.25 -22.73
C GLN A 71 6.02 -22.00 -22.60
N ASN A 72 5.45 -20.82 -22.84
CA ASN A 72 6.08 -19.53 -22.61
C ASN A 72 5.18 -18.66 -21.73
N TRP A 73 5.69 -18.22 -20.59
CA TRP A 73 4.96 -17.39 -19.64
C TRP A 73 4.80 -15.93 -20.09
N GLU A 74 5.58 -15.48 -21.07
CA GLU A 74 5.45 -14.13 -21.66
C GLU A 74 4.15 -13.97 -22.47
N GLU A 75 3.62 -15.06 -23.02
CA GLU A 75 2.40 -15.07 -23.84
C GLU A 75 1.11 -14.92 -23.01
N ILE A 76 1.23 -14.96 -21.68
CA ILE A 76 0.09 -14.87 -20.74
C ILE A 76 -0.17 -13.42 -20.33
N LEU A 77 0.76 -12.49 -20.62
CA LEU A 77 0.63 -11.11 -20.19
C LEU A 77 -0.61 -10.45 -20.83
N PRO A 78 -1.36 -9.65 -20.06
CA PRO A 78 -2.78 -9.61 -20.28
C PRO A 78 -3.24 -8.21 -20.64
N ASP A 79 -3.38 -7.92 -21.92
CA ASP A 79 -4.20 -6.75 -22.33
C ASP A 79 -5.67 -6.94 -21.88
N GLU A 80 -6.12 -8.18 -21.62
CA GLU A 80 -7.52 -8.48 -21.24
C GLU A 80 -7.74 -8.75 -19.74
N ARG A 81 -6.71 -9.11 -18.96
CA ARG A 81 -6.86 -9.44 -17.51
C ARG A 81 -6.63 -8.26 -16.57
N ILE A 82 -6.52 -7.04 -17.10
CA ILE A 82 -6.57 -5.80 -16.31
C ILE A 82 -7.89 -5.73 -15.51
N GLY A 83 -8.99 -6.28 -16.05
CA GLY A 83 -10.24 -6.43 -15.32
C GLY A 83 -10.18 -7.37 -14.10
N PHE A 84 -9.17 -8.26 -14.03
CA PHE A 84 -8.95 -9.17 -12.92
C PHE A 84 -8.27 -8.48 -11.73
N PHE A 85 -7.35 -7.54 -11.99
CA PHE A 85 -6.77 -6.67 -10.96
C PHE A 85 -7.83 -5.79 -10.30
N ARG A 86 -8.90 -5.43 -11.02
CA ARG A 86 -10.00 -4.63 -10.48
C ARG A 86 -10.79 -5.30 -9.35
N ARG A 87 -10.69 -6.63 -9.18
CA ARG A 87 -11.58 -7.40 -8.30
C ARG A 87 -10.88 -8.19 -7.22
N ASN A 88 -9.57 -8.35 -7.29
CA ASN A 88 -8.86 -9.31 -6.46
C ASN A 88 -7.54 -8.72 -5.99
N TYR A 89 -7.26 -8.81 -4.68
CA TYR A 89 -6.01 -8.43 -3.99
C TYR A 89 -4.77 -9.26 -4.42
N VAL A 90 -4.72 -9.69 -5.68
CA VAL A 90 -3.60 -10.48 -6.19
C VAL A 90 -2.37 -9.59 -6.24
N GLY A 91 -1.34 -9.97 -5.50
CA GLY A 91 -0.02 -9.39 -5.60
C GLY A 91 0.45 -9.42 -7.06
N ILE A 92 0.44 -8.26 -7.70
CA ILE A 92 1.00 -7.94 -9.02
C ILE A 92 2.51 -8.25 -9.04
N ARG A 93 3.13 -8.45 -7.86
CA ARG A 93 4.51 -8.95 -7.68
C ARG A 93 4.84 -10.16 -8.51
N SER A 94 3.89 -11.07 -8.60
CA SER A 94 4.02 -12.29 -9.38
C SER A 94 4.21 -12.02 -10.90
N TYR A 95 4.00 -10.78 -11.33
CA TYR A 95 4.19 -10.33 -12.70
C TYR A 95 5.14 -9.14 -12.82
N PHE A 96 5.68 -8.53 -11.75
CA PHE A 96 6.42 -7.26 -11.87
C PHE A 96 7.67 -7.31 -12.74
N SER A 97 8.43 -8.42 -12.70
CA SER A 97 9.57 -8.60 -13.59
C SER A 97 9.17 -8.60 -15.08
N LYS A 98 7.91 -8.92 -15.36
CA LYS A 98 7.28 -9.00 -16.68
C LYS A 98 6.37 -7.80 -17.00
N ILE A 99 5.95 -7.04 -16.00
CA ILE A 99 5.22 -5.76 -16.07
C ILE A 99 6.23 -4.61 -16.26
N GLN A 100 7.21 -4.80 -17.14
CA GLN A 100 8.07 -3.70 -17.58
C GLN A 100 7.34 -2.75 -18.55
N GLY A 101 6.13 -3.11 -19.00
CA GLY A 101 5.27 -2.24 -19.78
C GLY A 101 4.81 -1.02 -18.99
N THR A 102 5.19 0.17 -19.46
CA THR A 102 4.75 1.49 -18.97
C THR A 102 3.25 1.57 -18.73
N GLU A 103 2.44 0.98 -19.61
CA GLU A 103 0.99 1.12 -19.56
C GLU A 103 0.36 0.38 -18.38
N ILE A 104 0.81 -0.85 -18.09
CA ILE A 104 0.29 -1.62 -16.94
C ILE A 104 0.66 -0.93 -15.62
N ARG A 105 1.88 -0.37 -15.50
CA ARG A 105 2.26 0.41 -14.30
C ARG A 105 1.34 1.61 -14.09
N LYS A 106 1.10 2.39 -15.16
CA LYS A 106 0.18 3.53 -15.12
C LYS A 106 -1.25 3.11 -14.75
N GLN A 107 -1.71 1.97 -15.26
CA GLN A 107 -3.04 1.45 -14.95
C GLN A 107 -3.17 0.96 -13.52
N CYS A 108 -2.13 0.30 -12.98
CA CYS A 108 -2.08 -0.10 -11.57
C CYS A 108 -2.16 1.13 -10.66
N ILE A 109 -1.35 2.16 -10.94
CA ILE A 109 -1.39 3.42 -10.20
C ILE A 109 -2.77 4.06 -10.33
N ARG A 110 -3.31 4.19 -11.54
CA ARG A 110 -4.64 4.75 -11.77
C ARG A 110 -5.72 3.98 -11.01
N PHE A 111 -5.68 2.66 -11.03
CA PHE A 111 -6.66 1.83 -10.31
C PHE A 111 -6.61 2.08 -8.80
N ALA A 112 -5.41 2.16 -8.21
CA ALA A 112 -5.26 2.52 -6.80
C ALA A 112 -5.90 3.87 -6.48
N LEU A 113 -5.61 4.88 -7.31
CA LEU A 113 -6.08 6.26 -7.12
C LEU A 113 -7.59 6.41 -7.35
N GLU A 114 -8.21 5.53 -8.14
CA GLU A 114 -9.66 5.45 -8.34
C GLU A 114 -10.38 4.75 -7.16
N GLY A 115 -9.69 4.50 -6.04
CA GLY A 115 -10.21 3.79 -4.87
C GLY A 115 -10.15 2.27 -4.98
N GLY A 116 -9.43 1.77 -5.99
CA GLY A 116 -9.16 0.36 -6.14
C GLY A 116 -8.16 -0.14 -5.10
N GLU A 117 -8.36 -1.35 -4.61
CA GLU A 117 -7.45 -1.94 -3.63
C GLU A 117 -6.23 -2.51 -4.35
N VAL A 118 -5.08 -1.85 -4.16
CA VAL A 118 -3.79 -2.29 -4.67
C VAL A 118 -2.87 -2.56 -3.49
N HIS A 119 -2.12 -3.66 -3.55
CA HIS A 119 -1.14 -3.93 -2.52
C HIS A 119 -0.08 -2.80 -2.51
N GLN A 120 0.21 -2.22 -1.34
CA GLN A 120 1.13 -1.08 -1.21
C GLN A 120 2.54 -1.30 -1.83
N TYR A 121 3.16 -2.48 -1.65
CA TYR A 121 4.42 -2.82 -2.35
C TYR A 121 4.30 -2.75 -3.88
N ASP A 122 3.14 -3.08 -4.42
CA ASP A 122 2.88 -3.13 -5.86
C ASP A 122 2.74 -1.72 -6.40
N LEU A 123 2.04 -0.88 -5.64
CA LEU A 123 1.95 0.56 -5.90
C LEU A 123 3.34 1.22 -5.85
N TYR A 124 4.16 0.91 -4.82
CA TYR A 124 5.53 1.43 -4.73
C TYR A 124 6.40 0.95 -5.89
N SER A 125 6.33 -0.34 -6.24
CA SER A 125 7.08 -0.90 -7.37
C SER A 125 6.70 -0.20 -8.67
N CYS A 126 5.40 0.08 -8.89
CA CYS A 126 4.96 0.85 -10.04
C CYS A 126 5.52 2.27 -10.04
N ILE A 127 5.49 2.97 -8.89
CA ILE A 127 5.93 4.36 -8.77
C ILE A 127 7.43 4.50 -8.92
N SER A 128 8.21 3.63 -8.28
CA SER A 128 9.68 3.65 -8.31
C SER A 128 10.25 3.34 -9.70
N LEU A 129 9.48 2.68 -10.56
CA LEU A 129 9.83 2.39 -11.95
C LEU A 129 9.33 3.45 -12.95
N LEU A 130 8.70 4.53 -12.49
CA LEU A 130 8.29 5.62 -13.38
C LEU A 130 9.50 6.43 -13.84
N ASN A 131 9.59 6.68 -15.14
CA ASN A 131 10.49 7.72 -15.63
C ASN A 131 9.89 9.13 -15.39
N SER A 132 10.68 10.18 -15.64
CA SER A 132 10.26 11.56 -15.39
C SER A 132 9.00 11.97 -16.18
N ASP A 133 8.84 11.49 -17.42
CA ASP A 133 7.68 11.81 -18.26
C ASP A 133 6.42 11.10 -17.78
N GLU A 134 6.54 9.83 -17.40
CA GLU A 134 5.45 9.04 -16.81
C GLU A 134 4.99 9.63 -15.48
N LEU A 135 5.95 10.01 -14.63
CA LEU A 135 5.69 10.66 -13.36
C LEU A 135 4.99 12.00 -13.56
N ASN A 136 5.45 12.82 -14.51
CA ASN A 136 4.79 14.07 -14.87
C ASN A 136 3.37 13.84 -15.38
N SER A 137 3.15 12.83 -16.22
CA SER A 137 1.81 12.47 -16.70
C SER A 137 0.86 12.07 -15.57
N ILE A 138 1.35 11.38 -14.54
CA ILE A 138 0.54 11.02 -13.36
C ILE A 138 0.28 12.26 -12.52
N ARG A 139 1.33 13.05 -12.23
CA ARG A 139 1.24 14.30 -11.46
C ARG A 139 0.19 15.27 -12.01
N THR A 140 0.12 15.44 -13.34
CA THR A 140 -0.85 16.36 -13.97
C THR A 140 -2.30 15.89 -13.88
N ARG A 141 -2.54 14.62 -13.55
CA ARG A 141 -3.88 14.02 -13.53
C ARG A 141 -4.41 13.81 -12.11
N LEU A 142 -3.52 13.67 -11.15
CA LEU A 142 -3.86 13.54 -9.73
C LEU A 142 -4.53 14.81 -9.21
N LYS A 143 -5.60 14.65 -8.43
CA LYS A 143 -6.16 15.73 -7.63
C LYS A 143 -5.84 15.47 -6.15
N THR A 144 -6.23 16.40 -5.30
CA THR A 144 -5.95 16.37 -3.86
C THR A 144 -6.34 15.04 -3.19
N PRO A 145 -7.56 14.49 -3.38
CA PRO A 145 -7.95 13.23 -2.73
C PRO A 145 -7.06 12.04 -3.10
N GLU A 146 -6.65 11.95 -4.36
CA GLU A 146 -5.83 10.86 -4.86
C GLU A 146 -4.39 10.94 -4.32
N PHE A 147 -3.84 12.15 -4.12
CA PHE A 147 -2.55 12.34 -3.45
C PHE A 147 -2.60 11.93 -1.99
N ILE A 148 -3.67 12.28 -1.28
CA ILE A 148 -3.84 11.92 0.13
C ILE A 148 -3.89 10.41 0.25
N TYR A 149 -4.78 9.74 -0.49
CA TYR A 149 -4.87 8.28 -0.52
C TYR A 149 -3.51 7.61 -0.79
N LEU A 150 -2.73 8.17 -1.72
CA LEU A 150 -1.40 7.65 -2.02
C LEU A 150 -0.47 7.72 -0.81
N PHE A 151 -0.46 8.85 -0.09
CA PHE A 151 0.35 9.01 1.11
C PHE A 151 -0.13 8.14 2.27
N GLU A 152 -1.45 8.01 2.45
CA GLU A 152 -2.05 7.09 3.41
C GLU A 152 -1.61 5.64 3.17
N CYS A 153 -1.53 5.23 1.90
CA CYS A 153 -1.04 3.90 1.54
C CYS A 153 0.38 3.65 2.03
N PHE A 154 1.27 4.65 2.10
CA PHE A 154 2.67 4.41 2.44
C PHE A 154 3.04 4.73 3.87
N VAL A 155 2.27 5.55 4.57
CA VAL A 155 2.57 5.85 5.97
C VAL A 155 2.15 4.69 6.90
N GLN A 156 1.24 3.81 6.48
CA GLN A 156 0.84 2.64 7.28
C GLN A 156 1.97 1.61 7.45
N TRP A 157 1.92 0.84 8.54
CA TRP A 157 2.84 -0.27 8.77
C TRP A 157 2.66 -1.39 7.74
N PRO A 158 3.73 -1.98 7.18
CA PRO A 158 5.17 -1.75 7.39
C PRO A 158 5.86 -0.80 6.37
N PHE A 159 5.12 0.12 5.75
CA PHE A 159 5.58 0.89 4.59
C PHE A 159 6.20 2.25 4.91
N GLN A 160 6.32 2.61 6.18
CA GLN A 160 6.82 3.90 6.66
C GLN A 160 8.14 4.34 6.03
N ILE A 161 9.06 3.40 5.81
CA ILE A 161 10.37 3.69 5.21
C ILE A 161 10.22 4.16 3.76
N ILE A 162 9.21 3.63 3.06
CA ILE A 162 8.88 3.96 1.67
C ILE A 162 8.11 5.28 1.57
N PHE A 163 7.39 5.68 2.61
CA PHE A 163 6.61 6.93 2.63
C PHE A 163 7.45 8.14 2.20
N LEU A 164 8.64 8.29 2.77
CA LEU A 164 9.50 9.45 2.49
C LEU A 164 10.03 9.45 1.05
N ASP A 165 10.27 8.26 0.46
CA ASP A 165 10.62 8.16 -0.96
C ASP A 165 9.48 8.70 -1.82
N VAL A 166 8.24 8.28 -1.53
CA VAL A 166 7.05 8.69 -2.27
C VAL A 166 6.78 10.19 -2.09
N VAL A 167 6.94 10.72 -0.88
CA VAL A 167 6.89 12.17 -0.61
C VAL A 167 7.93 12.91 -1.44
N ASN A 168 9.17 12.43 -1.49
CA ASN A 168 10.21 13.05 -2.30
C ASN A 168 9.88 12.99 -3.81
N PHE A 169 9.25 11.90 -4.28
CA PHE A 169 8.75 11.79 -5.65
C PHE A 169 7.65 12.80 -5.97
N PHE A 170 6.85 13.24 -5.00
CA PHE A 170 5.73 14.17 -5.22
C PHE A 170 5.89 15.53 -4.55
N GLN A 171 7.09 15.89 -4.10
CA GLN A 171 7.34 17.11 -3.31
C GLN A 171 6.85 18.41 -3.98
N ASN A 172 6.95 18.50 -5.31
CA ASN A 172 6.53 19.68 -6.07
C ASN A 172 5.01 19.76 -6.27
N ASN A 173 4.27 18.72 -5.88
CA ASN A 173 2.82 18.59 -6.05
C ASN A 173 2.04 18.70 -4.75
N ILE A 174 2.73 18.69 -3.60
CA ILE A 174 2.09 18.89 -2.30
C ILE A 174 1.61 20.34 -2.24
N SER A 175 0.30 20.56 -2.19
CA SER A 175 -0.33 21.85 -1.88
C SER A 175 -0.45 22.06 -0.37
N GLU A 176 -0.93 23.22 0.07
CA GLU A 176 -1.26 23.47 1.49
C GLU A 176 -2.29 22.46 2.01
N ASP A 177 -3.35 22.19 1.24
CA ASP A 177 -4.36 21.18 1.60
C ASP A 177 -3.74 19.78 1.76
N ILE A 178 -2.93 19.34 0.78
CA ILE A 178 -2.27 18.03 0.85
C ILE A 178 -1.32 17.97 2.04
N PHE A 179 -0.56 19.04 2.30
CA PHE A 179 0.32 19.10 3.46
C PHE A 179 -0.46 18.98 4.78
N HIS A 180 -1.55 19.74 4.92
CA HIS A 180 -2.44 19.69 6.07
C HIS A 180 -3.01 18.28 6.30
N ASP A 181 -3.56 17.67 5.27
CA ASP A 181 -4.18 16.34 5.36
C ASP A 181 -3.13 15.27 5.72
N VAL A 182 -1.93 15.33 5.13
CA VAL A 182 -0.84 14.41 5.45
C VAL A 182 -0.33 14.61 6.88
N VAL A 183 -0.19 15.85 7.36
CA VAL A 183 0.16 16.13 8.77
C VAL A 183 -0.89 15.51 9.70
N THR A 184 -2.17 15.78 9.43
CA THR A 184 -3.29 15.23 10.19
C THR A 184 -3.23 13.71 10.23
N PHE A 185 -3.00 13.07 9.08
CA PHE A 185 -2.94 11.62 8.98
C PHE A 185 -1.77 11.01 9.78
N ILE A 186 -0.55 11.54 9.64
CA ILE A 186 0.61 11.02 10.37
C ILE A 186 0.38 11.12 11.88
N LEU A 187 -0.12 12.25 12.37
CA LEU A 187 -0.39 12.48 13.80
C LEU A 187 -1.51 11.57 14.34
N THR A 188 -2.50 11.26 13.51
CA THR A 188 -3.56 10.31 13.87
C THR A 188 -3.01 8.90 14.01
N ARG A 189 -2.17 8.46 13.07
CA ARG A 189 -1.54 7.13 13.10
C ARG A 189 -0.58 6.94 14.27
N GLU A 190 0.15 7.98 14.66
CA GLU A 190 1.00 7.93 15.87
C GLU A 190 0.16 7.56 17.11
N MET A 191 -1.03 8.14 17.27
CA MET A 191 -1.94 7.79 18.37
C MET A 191 -2.47 6.36 18.26
N GLU A 192 -2.97 5.97 17.08
CA GLU A 192 -3.53 4.62 16.86
C GLU A 192 -2.50 3.52 17.14
N SER A 193 -1.21 3.80 16.92
CA SER A 193 -0.12 2.88 17.27
C SER A 193 0.16 2.77 18.78
N GLY A 194 -0.57 3.53 19.61
CA GLY A 194 -0.34 3.60 21.06
C GLY A 194 1.03 4.13 21.43
N PHE A 195 1.66 4.94 20.56
CA PHE A 195 3.00 5.50 20.73
C PHE A 195 4.12 4.46 20.88
N GLN A 196 3.87 3.19 20.57
CA GLN A 196 4.82 2.11 20.85
C GLN A 196 6.03 2.14 19.93
N GLU A 197 5.87 2.65 18.72
CA GLU A 197 6.87 2.46 17.66
C GLU A 197 7.79 3.66 17.44
N ASN A 198 7.50 4.84 18.04
CA ASN A 198 8.21 6.13 17.80
C ASN A 198 8.42 6.47 16.30
N MET A 199 7.86 5.68 15.39
CA MET A 199 8.22 5.68 13.99
C MET A 199 7.43 6.74 13.24
N TYR A 200 6.14 6.89 13.54
CA TYR A 200 5.35 7.98 12.93
C TYR A 200 5.83 9.34 13.45
N LYS A 201 6.28 9.43 14.70
CA LYS A 201 7.01 10.60 15.20
C LYS A 201 8.20 10.99 14.33
N GLU A 202 9.08 10.03 14.03
CA GLU A 202 10.29 10.32 13.25
C GLU A 202 9.94 10.63 11.78
N ILE A 203 8.98 9.93 11.18
CA ILE A 203 8.42 10.30 9.87
C ILE A 203 7.87 11.72 9.90
N PHE A 204 7.08 12.05 10.92
CA PHE A 204 6.46 13.36 11.08
C PHE A 204 7.52 14.45 11.14
N LYS A 205 8.56 14.29 11.95
CA LYS A 205 9.66 15.25 12.03
C LYS A 205 10.35 15.46 10.69
N ILE A 206 10.63 14.37 9.96
CA ILE A 206 11.27 14.47 8.64
C ILE A 206 10.35 15.18 7.65
N PHE A 207 9.07 14.76 7.58
CA PHE A 207 8.07 15.37 6.72
C PHE A 207 7.87 16.85 7.05
N TRP A 208 7.69 17.18 8.32
CA TRP A 208 7.53 18.56 8.79
C TRP A 208 8.72 19.42 8.38
N ASN A 209 9.94 19.00 8.65
CA ASN A 209 11.14 19.77 8.31
C ASN A 209 11.32 20.00 6.80
N LEU A 210 10.84 19.07 5.96
CA LEU A 210 10.89 19.22 4.51
C LEU A 210 9.94 20.30 3.99
N PHE A 211 8.78 20.49 4.62
CA PHE A 211 7.69 21.30 4.06
C PHE A 211 7.27 22.51 4.92
N SER A 212 7.57 22.52 6.21
CA SER A 212 7.19 23.60 7.12
C SER A 212 7.68 24.99 6.67
N PRO A 213 8.90 25.17 6.09
CA PRO A 213 9.31 26.49 5.61
C PRO A 213 8.36 27.09 4.55
N LYS A 214 7.62 26.22 3.85
CA LYS A 214 6.67 26.60 2.80
C LYS A 214 5.22 26.68 3.30
N TYR A 215 4.83 25.78 4.20
CA TYR A 215 3.40 25.57 4.53
C TYR A 215 3.05 25.72 6.02
N GLU A 216 3.99 26.02 6.91
CA GLU A 216 3.70 26.13 8.35
C GLU A 216 2.60 27.17 8.66
N SER A 217 2.50 28.24 7.87
CA SER A 217 1.46 29.26 8.05
C SER A 217 0.05 28.70 7.97
N CYS A 218 -0.23 27.74 7.07
CA CYS A 218 -1.57 27.19 6.93
C CYS A 218 -1.95 26.34 8.16
N ILE A 219 -0.98 25.66 8.79
CA ILE A 219 -1.21 24.90 10.02
C ILE A 219 -1.39 25.83 11.22
N LYS A 220 -0.68 26.96 11.27
CA LYS A 220 -0.81 27.95 12.37
C LYS A 220 -2.20 28.56 12.48
N GLU A 221 -2.95 28.62 11.38
CA GLU A 221 -4.34 29.07 11.38
C GLU A 221 -5.26 28.06 12.11
N GLU A 222 -4.85 26.80 12.21
CA GLU A 222 -5.51 25.74 12.97
C GLU A 222 -4.79 25.49 14.30
N VAL A 223 -5.12 26.32 15.29
CA VAL A 223 -4.44 26.38 16.60
C VAL A 223 -4.28 25.00 17.23
N GLU A 224 -5.29 24.16 17.19
CA GLU A 224 -5.30 22.82 17.78
C GLU A 224 -4.33 21.87 17.06
N LEU A 225 -4.35 21.85 15.72
CA LEU A 225 -3.43 21.04 14.92
C LEU A 225 -1.99 21.52 15.09
N TYR A 226 -1.77 22.84 15.11
CA TYR A 226 -0.45 23.42 15.34
C TYR A 226 0.10 23.09 16.73
N ASN A 227 -0.74 23.15 17.76
CA ASN A 227 -0.35 22.77 19.12
C ASN A 227 0.02 21.29 19.20
N LEU A 228 -0.74 20.42 18.52
CA LEU A 228 -0.44 19.00 18.44
C LEU A 228 0.88 18.74 17.71
N ALA A 229 1.05 19.33 16.51
CA ALA A 229 2.29 19.25 15.74
C ALA A 229 3.51 19.69 16.58
N THR A 230 3.40 20.86 17.23
CA THR A 230 4.46 21.40 18.10
C THR A 230 4.77 20.44 19.25
N TYR A 231 3.74 19.88 19.89
CA TYR A 231 3.92 18.90 20.95
C TYR A 231 4.69 17.65 20.48
N VAL A 232 4.40 17.13 19.29
CA VAL A 232 5.14 15.99 18.71
C VAL A 232 6.59 16.36 18.37
N LEU A 233 6.83 17.55 17.85
CA LEU A 233 8.18 18.03 17.53
C LEU A 233 9.05 18.22 18.78
N GLU A 234 8.47 18.78 19.85
CA GLU A 234 9.17 19.11 21.10
C GLU A 234 9.28 17.94 22.07
N SER A 235 8.35 16.99 22.02
CA SER A 235 8.32 15.85 22.93
C SER A 235 9.60 15.02 22.82
N SER A 236 10.15 14.66 23.98
CA SER A 236 11.22 13.66 24.09
C SER A 236 10.71 12.25 23.70
N LYS A 237 11.49 11.19 23.89
CA LYS A 237 11.04 9.81 23.57
C LYS A 237 9.77 9.40 24.33
N ASP A 238 9.49 10.01 25.48
CA ASP A 238 8.34 9.69 26.31
C ASP A 238 7.24 10.74 26.11
N TYR A 239 6.06 10.29 25.65
CA TYR A 239 4.87 11.13 25.54
C TYR A 239 4.12 11.15 26.87
N ASP A 240 3.66 12.33 27.27
CA ASP A 240 2.46 12.44 28.10
C ASP A 240 1.26 12.08 27.22
N VAL A 241 0.83 10.81 27.30
CA VAL A 241 -0.27 10.23 26.51
C VAL A 241 -1.56 11.00 26.77
N VAL A 242 -1.84 11.36 28.02
CA VAL A 242 -3.06 12.09 28.40
C VAL A 242 -3.08 13.46 27.75
N LYS A 243 -1.95 14.17 27.75
CA LYS A 243 -1.84 15.46 27.06
C LYS A 243 -2.00 15.32 25.54
N TYR A 244 -1.42 14.30 24.92
CA TYR A 244 -1.57 14.05 23.48
C TYR A 244 -3.04 13.80 23.12
N GLU A 245 -3.69 12.86 23.82
CA GLU A 245 -5.09 12.50 23.59
C GLU A 245 -6.00 13.72 23.76
N HIS A 246 -5.73 14.57 24.75
CA HIS A 246 -6.49 15.80 24.93
C HIS A 246 -6.35 16.76 23.74
N LEU A 247 -5.12 16.98 23.24
CA LEU A 247 -4.86 17.82 22.08
C LEU A 247 -5.53 17.28 20.82
N LEU A 248 -5.42 15.97 20.58
CA LEU A 248 -6.01 15.34 19.41
C LEU A 248 -7.54 15.31 19.48
N ASN A 249 -8.12 14.99 20.64
CA ASN A 249 -9.58 15.05 20.83
C ASN A 249 -10.09 16.49 20.66
N SER A 250 -9.36 17.50 21.13
CA SER A 250 -9.69 18.90 20.91
C SER A 250 -9.69 19.25 19.43
N TYR A 251 -8.70 18.76 18.67
CA TYR A 251 -8.64 18.92 17.22
C TYR A 251 -9.81 18.22 16.52
N PHE A 252 -10.03 16.93 16.79
CA PHE A 252 -11.10 16.16 16.13
C PHE A 252 -12.50 16.62 16.49
N PHE A 253 -12.75 17.03 17.74
CA PHE A 253 -14.04 17.58 18.13
C PHE A 253 -14.40 18.82 17.28
N GLN A 254 -13.41 19.63 16.92
CA GLN A 254 -13.61 20.75 16.00
C GLN A 254 -13.67 20.30 14.53
N PHE A 255 -12.93 19.26 14.16
CA PHE A 255 -12.85 18.74 12.80
C PHE A 255 -14.12 17.98 12.37
N ASP A 256 -14.76 17.23 13.26
CA ASP A 256 -16.01 16.49 13.01
C ASP A 256 -17.16 17.44 12.64
N SER A 257 -17.13 18.67 13.15
CA SER A 257 -18.07 19.73 12.75
C SER A 257 -17.90 20.17 11.28
N ARG A 258 -16.72 19.94 10.69
CA ARG A 258 -16.36 20.29 9.31
C ARG A 258 -16.51 19.09 8.34
N MET A 259 -16.26 17.87 8.80
CA MET A 259 -16.24 16.64 7.98
C MET A 259 -17.61 16.08 7.58
N ASN A 260 -18.72 16.51 8.22
CA ASN A 260 -20.08 16.25 7.71
C ASN A 260 -20.29 16.74 6.26
N LYS A 261 -19.34 17.50 5.70
CA LYS A 261 -19.35 18.03 4.33
C LYS A 261 -18.63 17.14 3.29
N PHE A 262 -17.77 16.21 3.69
CA PHE A 262 -16.91 15.46 2.77
C PHE A 262 -17.21 13.96 2.66
N GLY A 263 -18.21 13.44 3.38
CA GLY A 263 -18.71 12.07 3.17
C GLY A 263 -17.71 10.96 3.49
N TYR A 264 -16.55 11.29 4.07
CA TYR A 264 -15.64 10.31 4.65
C TYR A 264 -16.18 9.88 6.00
N ILE A 265 -16.91 8.78 5.95
CA ILE A 265 -17.36 8.06 7.12
C ILE A 265 -16.13 7.41 7.76
N TYR A 266 -15.48 8.11 8.69
CA TYR A 266 -14.67 7.46 9.73
C TYR A 266 -15.63 6.81 10.74
N LEU A 267 -16.38 5.78 10.30
CA LEU A 267 -17.14 4.95 11.23
C LEU A 267 -16.19 3.90 11.80
N CYS A 268 -16.05 4.01 13.12
CA CYS A 268 -15.79 2.92 14.05
C CYS A 268 -14.36 2.37 14.08
N TYR A 269 -13.53 2.93 14.98
CA TYR A 269 -12.75 2.15 15.94
C TYR A 269 -12.57 2.95 17.24
N PHE A 270 -13.61 2.94 18.08
CA PHE A 270 -13.51 3.10 19.53
C PHE A 270 -14.06 1.83 20.16
#